data_AF-A0A4Y2Q2D5-F1
#
_entry.id   AF-A0A4Y2Q2D5-F1
#
_cell.length_a   1.000
_cell.length_b   1.000
_cell.length_c   1.000
_cell.angle_alpha   90.00
_cell.angle_beta   90.00
_cell.angle_gamma   90.00
#
_symmetry.space_group_name_H-M   'P 1'
#
loop_
_entity.id
_entity.type
_entity.pdbx_description
1 polymer ?
#
loop_
_entity_poly.entity_id
_entity_poly.type
_entity_poly.pdbx_seq_one_letter_code
_entity_poly.pdbx_strand_id
1 'polypeptide(L)'
;MSKRKCLSSKEKNLILHEADKGVKKKEIALKFGIPPNSLSSIIKNRDKIQNYDSSNSCSKRLKTCVYEDVDEAVLKWIHTMRDKNVPNFLPFIIEKALQFAKPLGYVEFRGSNGWLEKFKRRHGILAKVIVKTLMIMLMKID
;
A
#
# COMPACT_ATOMS: atom_id res chain seq x y z
N MET A 1 7.39 18.88 25.27
CA MET A 1 7.11 18.87 23.82
C MET A 1 5.66 18.46 23.59
N SER A 2 4.86 19.27 22.88
CA SER A 2 3.47 18.90 22.60
C SER A 2 3.42 17.72 21.61
N LYS A 3 2.53 16.74 21.85
CA LYS A 3 2.43 15.54 21.00
C LYS A 3 2.04 15.95 19.58
N ARG A 4 2.81 15.50 18.57
CA ARG A 4 2.52 15.78 17.15
C ARG A 4 1.22 15.10 16.74
N LYS A 5 0.27 15.87 16.23
CA LYS A 5 -0.98 15.35 15.65
C LYS A 5 -0.66 14.53 14.39
N CYS A 6 -1.08 13.27 14.38
CA CYS A 6 -0.96 12.40 13.21
C CYS A 6 -2.19 12.56 12.32
N LEU A 7 -2.01 13.13 11.12
CA LEU A 7 -3.07 13.24 10.12
C LEU A 7 -3.06 12.05 9.14
N SER A 8 -4.24 11.51 8.86
CA SER A 8 -4.48 10.52 7.80
C SER A 8 -4.37 11.15 6.40
N SER A 9 -4.25 10.31 5.36
CA SER A 9 -4.27 10.79 3.96
C SER A 9 -5.57 11.48 3.61
N LYS A 10 -6.71 11.02 4.15
CA LYS A 10 -8.02 11.65 3.96
C LYS A 10 -8.09 13.06 4.56
N GLU A 11 -7.63 13.22 5.81
CA GLU A 11 -7.58 14.53 6.46
C GLU A 11 -6.65 15.51 5.73
N LYS A 12 -5.49 15.05 5.24
CA LYS A 12 -4.58 15.89 4.45
C LYS A 12 -5.22 16.36 3.15
N ASN A 13 -5.98 15.50 2.46
CA ASN A 13 -6.72 15.89 1.25
C ASN A 13 -7.82 16.90 1.57
N LEU A 14 -8.54 16.74 2.70
CA LEU A 14 -9.54 17.72 3.12
C LEU A 14 -8.92 19.09 3.44
N ILE A 15 -7.74 19.12 4.06
CA ILE A 15 -6.98 20.35 4.30
C ILE A 15 -6.61 21.05 2.99
N LEU A 16 -6.16 20.30 1.98
CA LEU A 16 -5.83 20.86 0.66
C LEU A 16 -7.07 21.44 -0.03
N HIS A 17 -8.21 20.76 0.06
CA HIS A 17 -9.47 21.23 -0.51
C HIS A 17 -9.98 22.52 0.16
N GLU A 18 -9.88 22.65 1.48
CA GLU A 18 -10.23 23.89 2.20
C GLU A 18 -9.27 25.04 1.85
N ALA A 19 -8.00 24.73 1.58
CA ALA A 19 -7.03 25.71 1.10
C ALA A 19 -7.36 26.19 -0.32
N ASP A 20 -7.82 25.30 -1.21
CA ASP A 20 -8.25 25.66 -2.58
C ASP A 20 -9.51 26.53 -2.59
N LYS A 21 -10.41 26.33 -1.62
CA LYS A 21 -11.58 27.18 -1.41
C LYS A 21 -11.24 28.60 -0.93
N GLY A 22 -9.97 28.90 -0.66
CA GLY A 22 -9.52 30.21 -0.21
C GLY A 22 -9.78 30.49 1.27
N VAL A 23 -10.08 29.47 2.09
CA VAL A 23 -10.26 29.63 3.54
C VAL A 23 -8.94 30.13 4.17
N LYS A 24 -9.02 31.05 5.12
CA LYS A 24 -7.84 31.63 5.77
C LYS A 24 -7.04 30.51 6.45
N LYS A 25 -5.72 30.48 6.21
CA LYS A 25 -4.79 29.47 6.77
C LYS A 25 -4.91 29.33 8.29
N LYS A 26 -5.15 30.42 9.01
CA LYS A 26 -5.35 30.42 10.47
C LYS A 26 -6.60 29.62 10.88
N GLU A 27 -7.69 29.75 10.13
CA GLU A 27 -8.94 29.04 10.39
C GLU A 27 -8.81 27.55 10.06
N ILE A 28 -8.13 27.21 8.96
CA ILE A 28 -7.82 25.81 8.63
C ILE A 28 -6.97 25.18 9.74
N ALA A 29 -5.91 25.87 10.18
CA ALA A 29 -5.03 25.37 11.25
C ALA A 29 -5.81 25.12 12.55
N LEU A 30 -6.73 26.02 12.91
CA LEU A 30 -7.60 25.88 14.08
C LEU A 30 -8.57 24.70 13.92
N LYS A 31 -9.30 24.63 12.80
CA LYS A 31 -10.29 23.60 12.47
C LYS A 31 -9.70 22.19 12.54
N PHE A 32 -8.46 22.03 12.04
CA PHE A 32 -7.76 20.76 12.06
C PHE A 32 -6.86 20.57 13.29
N GLY A 33 -6.81 21.52 14.23
CA GLY A 33 -5.98 21.44 15.44
C GLY A 33 -4.50 21.20 15.13
N ILE A 34 -3.98 21.87 14.09
CA ILE A 34 -2.59 21.74 13.66
C ILE A 34 -1.83 23.07 13.78
N PRO A 35 -0.52 23.04 14.05
CA PRO A 35 0.30 24.24 13.97
C PRO A 35 0.32 24.82 12.55
N PRO A 36 0.40 26.15 12.38
CA PRO A 36 0.46 26.78 11.06
C PRO A 36 1.64 26.30 10.21
N ASN A 37 2.77 25.95 10.84
CA ASN A 37 3.92 25.37 10.13
C ASN A 37 3.62 23.98 9.53
N SER A 38 2.76 23.20 10.19
CA SER A 38 2.29 21.91 9.67
C SER A 38 1.38 22.11 8.46
N LEU A 39 0.48 23.10 8.50
CA LEU A 39 -0.36 23.45 7.35
C LEU A 39 0.49 23.84 6.13
N SER A 40 1.50 24.69 6.32
CA SER A 40 2.43 25.07 5.25
C SER A 40 3.16 23.85 4.66
N SER A 41 3.59 22.91 5.51
CA SER A 41 4.26 21.68 5.07
C SER A 41 3.32 20.76 4.29
N ILE A 42 2.04 20.69 4.65
CA ILE A 42 1.02 19.92 3.94
C ILE A 42 0.78 20.51 2.55
N ILE A 43 0.60 21.83 2.46
CA ILE A 43 0.42 22.54 1.18
C ILE A 43 1.63 22.34 0.27
N LYS A 44 2.85 22.46 0.81
CA LYS A 44 4.10 22.23 0.04
C LYS A 44 4.26 20.80 -0.49
N ASN A 45 3.64 19.80 0.17
CA ASN A 45 3.71 18.41 -0.25
C ASN A 45 2.42 17.95 -0.97
N ARG A 46 1.65 18.89 -1.54
CA ARG A 46 0.38 18.61 -2.25
C ARG A 46 0.50 17.46 -3.24
N ASP A 47 1.44 17.54 -4.18
CA ASP A 47 1.56 16.56 -5.27
C ASP A 47 1.75 15.13 -4.73
N LYS A 48 2.53 15.00 -3.66
CA LYS A 48 2.79 13.71 -2.99
C LYS A 48 1.56 13.17 -2.25
N ILE A 49 0.66 14.06 -1.81
CA ILE A 49 -0.57 13.70 -1.11
C ILE A 49 -1.68 13.32 -2.10
N GLN A 50 -1.76 14.01 -3.24
CA GLN A 50 -2.76 13.78 -4.29
C GLN A 50 -2.40 12.59 -5.20
N ASN A 51 -1.12 12.41 -5.55
CA ASN A 51 -0.66 11.27 -6.36
C ASN A 51 -0.61 9.95 -5.57
N TYR A 52 -0.99 9.95 -4.29
CA TYR A 52 -1.04 8.74 -3.48
C TYR A 52 -2.35 7.99 -3.76
N ASP A 53 -2.24 6.88 -4.50
CA ASP A 53 -3.36 6.02 -4.87
C ASP A 53 -4.12 5.52 -3.63
N SER A 54 -5.45 5.65 -3.66
CA SER A 54 -6.36 5.38 -2.54
C SER A 54 -6.43 3.89 -2.14
N SER A 55 -5.70 3.01 -2.82
CA SER A 55 -5.62 1.57 -2.51
C SER A 55 -4.99 1.26 -1.15
N ASN A 56 -4.21 2.19 -0.56
CA ASN A 56 -3.58 1.99 0.75
C ASN A 56 -4.09 3.02 1.78
N SER A 57 -5.40 2.94 2.06
CA SER A 57 -6.23 3.87 2.85
C SER A 57 -5.84 4.07 4.33
N CYS A 58 -4.86 3.36 4.89
CA CYS A 58 -4.62 3.38 6.36
C CYS A 58 -3.22 3.84 6.80
N SER A 59 -2.31 4.15 5.87
CA SER A 59 -0.94 4.53 6.25
C SER A 59 -0.79 6.04 6.50
N LYS A 60 -0.48 6.41 7.75
CA LYS A 60 -0.14 7.80 8.17
C LYS A 60 1.16 8.33 7.53
N ARG A 61 1.98 7.45 6.94
CA ARG A 61 3.28 7.77 6.33
C ARG A 61 3.29 7.32 4.87
N LEU A 62 3.63 8.24 3.96
CA LEU A 62 4.02 7.93 2.59
C LEU A 62 5.27 7.06 2.68
N LYS A 63 5.16 5.78 2.38
CA LYS A 63 6.31 4.90 2.30
C LYS A 63 6.26 4.32 0.89
N THR A 64 7.02 4.97 -0.01
CA THR A 64 7.39 4.39 -1.30
C THR A 64 7.93 3.00 -1.04
N CYS A 65 7.46 2.01 -1.80
CA CYS A 65 8.04 0.69 -1.67
C CYS A 65 9.42 0.76 -2.29
N VAL A 66 10.43 0.24 -1.59
CA VAL A 66 11.80 0.23 -2.11
C VAL A 66 11.92 -0.68 -3.35
N TYR A 67 10.96 -1.59 -3.53
CA TYR A 67 10.95 -2.64 -4.54
C TYR A 67 9.63 -2.65 -5.32
N GLU A 68 9.15 -1.49 -5.79
CA GLU A 68 7.87 -1.37 -6.54
C GLU A 68 7.87 -2.25 -7.79
N ASP A 69 8.96 -2.26 -8.56
CA ASP A 69 9.06 -3.07 -9.78
C ASP A 69 9.00 -4.58 -9.48
N VAL A 70 9.59 -5.00 -8.36
CA VAL A 70 9.53 -6.40 -7.91
C VAL A 70 8.11 -6.76 -7.48
N ASP A 71 7.44 -5.88 -6.74
CA ASP A 71 6.04 -6.10 -6.33
C ASP A 71 5.12 -6.23 -7.54
N GLU A 72 5.28 -5.35 -8.55
CA GLU A 72 4.47 -5.37 -9.77
C GLU A 72 4.69 -6.68 -10.56
N ALA A 73 5.95 -7.09 -10.74
CA ALA A 73 6.28 -8.34 -11.43
C ALA A 73 5.68 -9.57 -10.72
N VAL A 74 5.79 -9.62 -9.38
CA VAL A 74 5.20 -10.70 -8.57
C VAL A 74 3.67 -10.67 -8.65
N LEU A 75 3.04 -9.49 -8.63
CA LEU A 75 1.59 -9.37 -8.74
C LEU A 75 1.07 -9.87 -10.09
N LYS A 76 1.73 -9.48 -11.20
CA LYS A 76 1.41 -9.99 -12.54
C LYS A 76 1.51 -11.51 -12.60
N TRP A 77 2.57 -12.08 -12.01
CA TRP A 77 2.72 -13.53 -11.93
C TRP A 77 1.59 -14.19 -11.12
N ILE A 78 1.18 -13.61 -9.99
CA ILE A 78 0.04 -14.10 -9.18
C ILE A 78 -1.26 -14.11 -9.99
N HIS A 79 -1.54 -13.06 -10.76
CA HIS A 79 -2.72 -13.03 -11.64
C HIS A 79 -2.69 -14.19 -12.64
N THR A 80 -1.58 -14.40 -13.33
CA THR A 80 -1.40 -15.54 -14.24
C THR A 80 -1.62 -16.89 -13.56
N MET A 81 -1.16 -17.07 -12.31
CA MET A 81 -1.37 -18.33 -11.57
C MET A 81 -2.84 -18.54 -11.19
N ARG A 82 -3.58 -17.46 -10.88
CA ARG A 82 -5.02 -17.51 -10.62
C ARG A 82 -5.81 -17.82 -11.88
N ASP A 83 -5.47 -17.21 -13.01
CA ASP A 83 -6.09 -17.52 -14.31
C ASP A 83 -5.89 -18.98 -14.70
N LYS A 84 -4.73 -19.55 -14.37
CA LYS A 84 -4.41 -20.96 -14.58
C LYS A 84 -4.97 -21.91 -13.50
N ASN A 85 -5.76 -21.41 -12.55
CA ASN A 85 -6.32 -22.16 -11.42
C ASN A 85 -5.29 -22.99 -10.63
N VAL A 86 -4.04 -22.53 -10.53
CA VAL A 86 -3.02 -23.23 -9.74
C VAL A 86 -3.29 -23.01 -8.25
N PRO A 87 -3.56 -24.04 -7.44
CA PRO A 87 -4.06 -23.84 -6.08
C PRO A 87 -3.00 -23.36 -5.08
N ASN A 88 -1.72 -23.67 -5.32
CA ASN A 88 -0.66 -23.63 -4.30
C ASN A 88 0.55 -22.74 -4.68
N PHE A 89 0.34 -21.58 -5.31
CA PHE A 89 1.46 -20.69 -5.68
C PHE A 89 1.95 -19.78 -4.55
N LEU A 90 1.18 -19.59 -3.47
CA LEU A 90 1.51 -18.66 -2.39
C LEU A 90 2.86 -18.91 -1.69
N PRO A 91 3.28 -20.17 -1.42
CA PRO A 91 4.62 -20.44 -0.86
C PRO A 91 5.76 -20.00 -1.77
N PHE A 92 5.51 -19.94 -3.08
CA PHE A 92 6.50 -19.59 -4.11
C PHE A 92 6.61 -18.07 -4.34
N ILE A 93 5.87 -17.24 -3.61
CA ILE A 93 5.92 -15.77 -3.77
C ILE A 93 7.34 -15.24 -3.51
N ILE A 94 8.01 -15.70 -2.44
CA ILE A 94 9.38 -15.26 -2.14
C ILE A 94 10.34 -15.70 -3.23
N GLU A 95 10.26 -16.95 -3.66
CA GLU A 95 11.11 -17.50 -4.71
C GLU A 95 10.96 -16.70 -6.01
N LYS A 96 9.72 -16.38 -6.40
CA LYS A 96 9.45 -15.57 -7.59
C LYS A 96 9.92 -14.13 -7.45
N ALA A 97 9.77 -13.54 -6.28
CA ALA A 97 10.29 -12.21 -6.00
C ALA A 97 11.82 -12.15 -6.14
N LEU A 98 12.54 -13.18 -5.65
CA LEU A 98 13.98 -13.31 -5.81
C LEU A 98 14.39 -13.45 -7.29
N GLN A 99 13.61 -14.20 -8.08
CA GLN A 99 13.85 -14.36 -9.51
C GLN A 99 13.66 -13.03 -10.27
N PHE A 100 12.67 -12.22 -9.92
CA PHE A 100 12.44 -10.92 -10.55
C PHE A 100 13.40 -9.83 -10.06
N ALA A 101 13.85 -9.89 -8.80
CA ALA A 101 14.72 -8.88 -8.24
C ALA A 101 16.07 -8.77 -8.96
N LYS A 102 16.67 -9.89 -9.36
CA LYS A 102 17.96 -9.92 -10.07
C LYS A 102 17.96 -9.13 -11.39
N PRO A 103 17.08 -9.42 -12.37
CA PRO A 103 17.04 -8.68 -13.63
C PRO A 103 16.58 -7.23 -13.45
N LEU A 104 15.88 -6.90 -12.37
CA LEU A 104 15.49 -5.52 -12.02
C LEU A 104 16.60 -4.75 -11.28
N GLY A 105 17.80 -5.32 -11.12
CA GLY A 105 18.94 -4.65 -10.48
C GLY A 105 18.94 -4.69 -8.94
N TYR A 106 17.99 -5.40 -8.33
CA TYR A 106 17.88 -5.54 -6.87
C TYR A 106 18.61 -6.80 -6.37
N VAL A 107 19.92 -6.86 -6.56
CA VAL A 107 20.74 -8.03 -6.17
C VAL A 107 20.73 -8.33 -4.66
N GLU A 108 20.54 -7.29 -3.83
CA GLU A 108 20.47 -7.39 -2.37
C GLU A 108 19.08 -7.77 -1.84
N PHE A 109 18.10 -7.93 -2.71
CA PHE A 109 16.76 -8.30 -2.29
C PHE A 109 16.74 -9.75 -1.79
N ARG A 110 16.38 -9.93 -0.51
CA ARG A 110 16.33 -11.25 0.15
C ARG A 110 14.92 -11.79 0.37
N GLY A 111 13.88 -11.09 -0.09
CA GLY A 111 12.50 -11.53 0.12
C GLY A 111 12.13 -11.69 1.61
N SER A 112 12.53 -10.74 2.46
CA SER A 112 12.31 -10.81 3.91
C SER A 112 10.84 -11.05 4.29
N ASN A 113 10.58 -11.71 5.43
CA ASN A 113 9.22 -11.92 5.92
C ASN A 113 8.45 -10.59 6.09
N GLY A 114 9.14 -9.53 6.53
CA GLY A 114 8.56 -8.20 6.64
C GLY A 114 8.20 -7.54 5.30
N TRP A 115 8.84 -7.91 4.20
CA TRP A 115 8.44 -7.51 2.85
C TRP A 115 7.20 -8.32 2.42
N LEU A 116 7.22 -9.65 2.58
CA LEU A 116 6.12 -10.52 2.19
C LEU A 116 4.79 -10.11 2.85
N GLU A 117 4.80 -9.84 4.16
CA GLU A 117 3.60 -9.42 4.89
C GLU A 117 3.06 -8.07 4.40
N LYS A 118 3.96 -7.13 4.06
CA LYS A 118 3.56 -5.84 3.47
C LYS A 118 3.04 -6.01 2.06
N PHE A 119 3.66 -6.86 1.25
CA PHE A 119 3.21 -7.19 -0.10
C PHE A 119 1.80 -7.77 -0.08
N LYS A 120 1.58 -8.82 0.73
CA LYS A 120 0.26 -9.43 0.89
C LYS A 120 -0.81 -8.43 1.32
N ARG A 121 -0.50 -7.60 2.32
CA ARG A 121 -1.43 -6.56 2.81
C ARG A 121 -1.76 -5.52 1.75
N ARG A 122 -0.76 -5.07 0.96
CA ARG A 122 -0.95 -4.06 -0.09
C ARG A 122 -1.82 -4.56 -1.25
N HIS A 123 -1.65 -5.81 -1.63
CA HIS A 123 -2.38 -6.40 -2.77
C HIS A 123 -3.58 -7.24 -2.37
N GLY A 124 -4.02 -7.17 -1.10
CA GLY A 124 -5.16 -7.94 -0.61
C GLY A 124 -5.00 -9.46 -0.77
N ILE A 125 -3.76 -9.96 -0.80
CA ILE A 125 -3.45 -11.39 -0.84
C ILE A 125 -3.65 -11.92 0.58
N LEU A 126 -4.90 -12.03 0.99
CA LEU A 126 -5.29 -12.60 2.27
C LEU A 126 -4.87 -14.07 2.26
N ALA A 127 -4.32 -14.53 3.38
CA ALA A 127 -4.25 -15.94 3.72
C ALA A 127 -5.66 -16.48 3.98
N LYS A 128 -6.52 -16.47 2.96
CA LYS A 128 -7.78 -17.22 2.92
C LYS A 128 -7.54 -18.53 2.18
N VAL A 129 -6.47 -19.24 2.53
CA VAL A 129 -6.42 -20.68 2.36
C VAL A 129 -6.98 -21.18 3.68
N ILE A 130 -8.26 -21.55 3.78
CA ILE A 130 -8.58 -22.99 3.83
C ILE A 130 -10.02 -23.30 3.34
N VAL A 131 -10.96 -22.36 3.29
CA VAL A 131 -12.37 -22.74 3.09
C VAL A 131 -12.81 -22.92 1.62
N LYS A 132 -12.29 -22.16 0.65
CA LYS A 132 -12.78 -22.26 -0.74
C LYS A 132 -12.14 -23.40 -1.53
N THR A 133 -10.86 -23.69 -1.31
CA THR A 133 -10.16 -24.79 -2.00
C THR A 133 -10.66 -26.16 -1.54
N LEU A 134 -10.95 -26.33 -0.23
CA LEU A 134 -11.61 -27.54 0.26
C LEU A 134 -13.03 -27.67 -0.30
N MET A 135 -13.79 -26.58 -0.42
CA MET A 135 -15.11 -26.65 -1.04
C MET A 135 -15.07 -27.01 -2.53
N ILE A 136 -14.12 -26.49 -3.31
CA ILE A 136 -14.00 -26.81 -4.74
C ILE A 136 -13.49 -28.25 -4.95
N MET A 137 -12.64 -28.78 -4.05
CA MET A 137 -12.21 -30.18 -4.10
C MET A 137 -13.30 -31.14 -3.59
N LEU A 138 -14.14 -30.73 -2.63
CA LEU A 138 -15.28 -31.52 -2.14
C LEU A 138 -16.48 -31.52 -3.11
N MET A 139 -16.64 -30.48 -3.94
CA MET A 139 -17.73 -30.36 -4.93
C MET A 139 -17.39 -30.95 -6.31
N LYS A 140 -16.30 -31.72 -6.43
CA LYS A 140 -15.89 -32.40 -7.68
C LYS A 140 -15.81 -33.93 -7.55
N ILE A 141 -16.35 -34.47 -6.46
CA ILE A 141 -16.58 -35.90 -6.29
C ILE A 141 -18.09 -36.11 -6.43
N ASP A 142 -18.53 -36.24 -7.68
CA ASP A 142 -19.76 -36.90 -8.11
C ASP A 142 -19.42 -37.63 -9.42
#